data_AF-A0A7V6MHC4-F1
#
_entry.id   AF-A0A7V6MHC4-F1
#
_cell.length_a   1.000
_cell.length_b   1.000
_cell.length_c   1.000
_cell.angle_alpha   90.00
_cell.angle_beta   90.00
_cell.angle_gamma   90.00
#
_symmetry.space_group_name_H-M   'P 1'
#
loop_
_entity.id
_entity.type
_entity.pdbx_description
1 polymer ?
#
loop_
_entity_poly.entity_id
_entity_poly.type
_entity_poly.pdbx_seq_one_letter_code
_entity_poly.pdbx_strand_id
1 'polypeptide(L)'
;MSNKEKKKFRIGLRSIKTVIAVFICCIIGYLRGVIPVQSTIAAILCIKADKKETMETAVTRIVGTLLGGATGVLALIFFLKVGIPYYSLLFYLILCILLIPVIYIPVKLGWPDATALTCVVYLVVVMGYTGEITPVQMAVERTVDTLLGVIVAVPLNMILPHRIKSDTDTTVE
;
A
#
# COMPACT_ATOMS: atom_id res chain seq x y z
N MET A 1 28.35 -18.45 -36.17
CA MET A 1 27.08 -19.13 -35.86
C MET A 1 26.64 -18.65 -34.48
N SER A 2 25.69 -17.71 -34.40
CA SER A 2 25.29 -17.04 -33.15
C SER A 2 24.28 -17.89 -32.39
N ASN A 3 24.71 -18.51 -31.29
CA ASN A 3 23.82 -19.26 -30.40
C ASN A 3 23.12 -18.27 -29.46
N LYS A 4 21.96 -17.76 -29.85
CA LYS A 4 21.06 -17.02 -28.95
C LYS A 4 20.43 -18.03 -27.98
N GLU A 5 21.03 -18.17 -26.81
CA GLU A 5 20.40 -18.86 -25.69
C GLU A 5 19.03 -18.23 -25.40
N LYS A 6 17.96 -19.00 -25.66
CA LYS A 6 16.60 -18.64 -25.26
C LYS A 6 16.57 -18.61 -23.73
N LYS A 7 16.74 -17.42 -23.15
CA LYS A 7 16.51 -17.16 -21.72
C LYS A 7 15.07 -17.54 -21.39
N LYS A 8 14.86 -18.78 -20.93
CA LYS A 8 13.55 -19.30 -20.51
C LYS A 8 13.10 -18.44 -19.33
N PHE A 9 12.11 -17.58 -19.56
CA PHE A 9 11.52 -16.72 -18.52
C PHE A 9 10.82 -17.65 -17.51
N ARG A 10 11.55 -18.13 -16.51
CA ARG A 10 10.97 -18.96 -15.45
C ARG A 10 10.19 -18.01 -14.55
N ILE A 11 8.87 -18.07 -14.62
CA ILE A 11 8.00 -17.35 -13.70
C ILE A 11 8.43 -17.69 -12.27
N GLY A 12 8.87 -16.68 -11.53
CA GLY A 12 9.30 -16.85 -10.15
C GLY A 12 8.10 -17.25 -9.28
N LEU A 13 8.36 -18.09 -8.26
CA LEU A 13 7.31 -18.53 -7.32
C LEU A 13 6.57 -17.33 -6.70
N ARG A 14 7.28 -16.22 -6.46
CA ARG A 14 6.72 -14.93 -6.03
C ARG A 14 5.57 -14.46 -6.92
N SER A 15 5.73 -14.49 -8.24
CA SER A 15 4.70 -14.05 -9.19
C SER A 15 3.44 -14.92 -9.09
N ILE A 16 3.58 -16.23 -8.88
CA ILE A 16 2.44 -17.13 -8.69
C ILE A 16 1.71 -16.77 -7.39
N LYS A 17 2.43 -16.56 -6.28
CA LYS A 17 1.82 -16.12 -5.02
C LYS A 17 1.04 -14.82 -5.19
N THR A 18 1.63 -13.85 -5.91
CA THR A 18 0.99 -12.56 -6.20
C THR A 18 -0.31 -12.73 -6.97
N VAL A 19 -0.33 -13.56 -8.02
CA VAL A 19 -1.55 -13.81 -8.81
C VAL A 19 -2.65 -14.44 -7.94
N ILE A 20 -2.31 -15.44 -7.11
CA ILE A 20 -3.29 -16.08 -6.22
C ILE A 20 -3.85 -15.06 -5.21
N ALA A 21 -2.99 -14.25 -4.59
CA ALA A 21 -3.46 -13.23 -3.63
C ALA A 21 -4.37 -12.18 -4.28
N VAL A 22 -4.00 -11.69 -5.47
CA VAL A 22 -4.85 -10.77 -6.24
C VAL A 22 -6.19 -11.42 -6.56
N PHE A 23 -6.19 -12.69 -6.98
CA PHE A 23 -7.42 -13.41 -7.28
C PHE A 23 -8.33 -13.55 -6.05
N ILE A 24 -7.77 -13.84 -4.87
CA ILE A 24 -8.54 -13.87 -3.62
C ILE A 24 -9.12 -12.49 -3.30
N CYS A 25 -8.35 -11.41 -3.45
CA CYS A 25 -8.87 -10.05 -3.30
C CYS A 25 -10.00 -9.75 -4.29
N CYS A 26 -9.91 -10.24 -5.54
CA CYS A 26 -10.99 -10.15 -6.53
C CYS A 26 -12.26 -10.89 -6.09
N ILE A 27 -12.14 -12.09 -5.53
CA ILE A 27 -13.29 -12.85 -5.00
C ILE A 27 -13.94 -12.08 -3.84
N ILE A 28 -13.14 -11.53 -2.92
CA ILE A 28 -13.67 -10.73 -1.80
C ILE A 28 -14.41 -9.48 -2.33
N GLY A 29 -13.85 -8.79 -3.33
CA GLY A 29 -14.50 -7.65 -3.98
C GLY A 29 -15.82 -8.04 -4.66
N TYR A 30 -15.83 -9.17 -5.39
CA TYR A 30 -17.03 -9.71 -6.01
C TYR A 30 -18.13 -10.00 -4.98
N LEU A 31 -17.80 -10.62 -3.85
CA LEU A 31 -18.76 -10.90 -2.77
C LEU A 31 -19.29 -9.63 -2.08
N ARG A 32 -18.48 -8.57 -2.02
CA ARG A 32 -18.87 -7.27 -1.46
C ARG A 32 -19.58 -6.35 -2.46
N GLY A 33 -19.62 -6.72 -3.75
CA GLY A 33 -20.16 -5.87 -4.82
C GLY A 33 -19.34 -4.61 -5.10
N VAL A 34 -18.05 -4.59 -4.73
CA VAL A 34 -17.14 -3.44 -4.90
C VAL A 34 -15.92 -3.83 -5.72
N ILE A 35 -15.41 -2.89 -6.53
CA ILE A 35 -14.21 -3.13 -7.35
C ILE A 35 -12.97 -3.04 -6.43
N PRO A 36 -12.21 -4.13 -6.19
CA PRO A 36 -11.18 -4.20 -5.15
C PRO A 36 -9.82 -3.66 -5.63
N VAL A 37 -9.79 -2.47 -6.22
CA VAL A 37 -8.56 -1.89 -6.81
C VAL A 37 -7.49 -1.70 -5.73
N GLN A 38 -7.88 -1.14 -4.60
CA GLN A 38 -6.96 -0.84 -3.50
C GLN A 38 -6.47 -2.10 -2.79
N SER A 39 -7.39 -3.04 -2.53
CA SER A 39 -7.09 -4.33 -1.91
C SER A 39 -6.13 -5.18 -2.76
N THR A 40 -6.27 -5.15 -4.09
CA THR A 40 -5.37 -5.89 -5.00
C THR A 40 -3.98 -5.25 -5.07
N ILE A 41 -3.86 -3.92 -5.15
CA ILE A 41 -2.58 -3.20 -5.01
C ILE A 41 -1.95 -3.47 -3.63
N ALA A 42 -2.78 -3.55 -2.59
CA ALA A 42 -2.37 -3.92 -1.25
C ALA A 42 -1.78 -5.34 -1.22
N ALA A 43 -2.42 -6.33 -1.85
CA ALA A 43 -1.87 -7.67 -1.92
C ALA A 43 -0.51 -7.72 -2.68
N ILE A 44 -0.40 -7.01 -3.80
CA ILE A 44 0.80 -7.04 -4.66
C ILE A 44 2.04 -6.51 -3.92
N LEU A 45 1.97 -5.32 -3.30
CA LEU A 45 3.18 -4.76 -2.66
C LEU A 45 3.55 -5.48 -1.36
N CYS A 46 2.61 -6.16 -0.69
CA CYS A 46 2.91 -6.92 0.52
C CYS A 46 3.65 -8.22 0.25
N ILE A 47 3.44 -8.86 -0.90
CA ILE A 47 4.15 -10.12 -1.23
C ILE A 47 5.60 -9.82 -1.62
N LYS A 48 6.49 -10.07 -0.66
CA LYS A 48 7.95 -10.02 -0.84
C LYS A 48 8.55 -11.41 -0.87
N ALA A 49 9.83 -11.46 -1.26
CA ALA A 49 10.58 -12.71 -1.29
C ALA A 49 10.67 -13.27 0.13
N ASP A 50 11.10 -12.47 1.12
CA ASP A 50 11.25 -12.86 2.52
C ASP A 50 9.96 -12.68 3.35
N LYS A 51 9.74 -13.57 4.32
CA LYS A 51 8.61 -13.52 5.27
C LYS A 51 8.71 -12.32 6.23
N LYS A 52 9.91 -12.03 6.75
CA LYS A 52 10.17 -10.88 7.63
C LYS A 52 9.89 -9.57 6.89
N GLU A 53 10.42 -9.42 5.69
CA GLU A 53 10.16 -8.24 4.85
C GLU A 53 8.67 -8.07 4.50
N THR A 54 7.94 -9.18 4.33
CA THR A 54 6.49 -9.16 4.09
C THR A 54 5.74 -8.63 5.32
N MET A 55 6.11 -9.09 6.52
CA MET A 55 5.51 -8.61 7.76
C MET A 55 5.81 -7.13 8.01
N GLU A 56 7.08 -6.74 7.83
CA GLU A 56 7.50 -5.35 7.94
C GLU A 56 6.74 -4.45 6.96
N THR A 57 6.63 -4.88 5.70
CA THR A 57 5.86 -4.15 4.68
C THR A 57 4.37 -4.08 5.03
N ALA A 58 3.79 -5.13 5.61
CA ALA A 58 2.41 -5.12 6.07
C ALA A 58 2.18 -4.10 7.20
N VAL A 59 3.05 -4.08 8.22
CA VAL A 59 2.97 -3.14 9.33
C VAL A 59 3.15 -1.70 8.83
N THR A 60 4.16 -1.46 8.00
CA THR A 60 4.40 -0.16 7.36
C THR A 60 3.18 0.34 6.61
N ARG A 61 2.42 -0.57 5.97
CA ARG A 61 1.20 -0.21 5.26
C ARG A 61 0.03 0.12 6.17
N ILE A 62 -0.15 -0.65 7.23
CA ILE A 62 -1.19 -0.38 8.22
C ILE A 62 -0.92 0.97 8.89
N VAL A 63 0.31 1.18 9.40
CA VAL A 63 0.70 2.42 10.07
C VAL A 63 0.60 3.61 9.12
N GLY A 64 1.15 3.49 7.91
CA GLY A 64 1.14 4.59 6.95
C GLY A 64 -0.26 4.98 6.48
N THR A 65 -1.16 4.02 6.29
CA THR A 65 -2.56 4.33 5.91
C THR A 65 -3.37 4.89 7.05
N LEU A 66 -3.16 4.42 8.29
CA LEU A 66 -3.82 4.98 9.47
C LEU A 66 -3.36 6.41 9.75
N LEU A 67 -2.05 6.66 9.77
CA LEU A 67 -1.50 8.00 10.01
C LEU A 67 -1.84 8.96 8.87
N GLY A 68 -1.71 8.53 7.62
CA GLY A 68 -2.02 9.34 6.45
C GLY A 68 -3.52 9.64 6.35
N GLY A 69 -4.36 8.64 6.65
CA GLY A 69 -5.81 8.81 6.70
C GLY A 69 -6.24 9.77 7.80
N ALA A 70 -5.73 9.60 9.03
CA ALA A 70 -6.04 10.47 10.15
C ALA A 70 -5.61 11.92 9.90
N THR A 71 -4.36 12.12 9.46
CA THR A 71 -3.85 13.47 9.14
C THR A 71 -4.56 14.10 7.94
N GLY A 72 -4.92 13.30 6.93
CA GLY A 72 -5.69 13.76 5.77
C GLY A 72 -7.09 14.22 6.15
N VAL A 73 -7.79 13.45 6.99
CA VAL A 73 -9.11 13.83 7.51
C VAL A 73 -9.03 15.12 8.33
N LEU A 74 -8.03 15.24 9.21
CA LEU A 74 -7.83 16.44 10.02
C LEU A 74 -7.58 17.68 9.15
N ALA A 75 -6.69 17.57 8.15
CA ALA A 75 -6.41 18.66 7.22
C ALA A 75 -7.63 19.04 6.39
N LEU A 76 -8.40 18.05 5.93
CA LEU A 76 -9.61 18.30 5.14
C LEU A 76 -10.70 18.98 5.97
N ILE A 77 -10.92 18.56 7.22
CA ILE A 77 -11.83 19.25 8.15
C ILE A 77 -11.37 20.70 8.38
N PHE A 78 -10.06 20.93 8.51
CA PHE A 78 -9.51 22.27 8.62
C PHE A 78 -9.82 23.12 7.37
N PHE A 79 -9.57 22.62 6.17
CA PHE A 79 -9.89 23.32 4.92
C PHE A 79 -11.38 23.66 4.80
N LEU A 80 -12.25 22.70 5.15
CA LEU A 80 -13.70 22.89 5.12
C LEU A 80 -14.18 23.94 6.13
N LYS A 81 -13.60 23.97 7.35
CA LYS A 81 -13.97 24.96 8.38
C LYS A 81 -13.46 26.36 8.09
N VAL A 82 -12.27 26.49 7.53
CA VAL A 82 -11.69 27.81 7.17
C VAL A 82 -12.35 28.36 5.89
N GLY A 83 -13.05 27.51 5.12
CA GLY A 83 -13.74 27.94 3.89
C GLY A 83 -12.76 28.26 2.76
N ILE A 84 -11.57 27.63 2.76
CA ILE A 84 -10.58 27.86 1.71
C ILE A 84 -11.11 27.26 0.41
N PRO A 85 -11.17 28.03 -0.69
CA PRO A 85 -11.64 27.52 -1.96
C PRO A 85 -10.74 26.38 -2.44
N TYR A 86 -11.36 25.24 -2.71
CA TYR A 86 -10.69 24.08 -3.30
C TYR A 86 -10.05 24.47 -4.64
N TYR A 87 -8.92 23.86 -4.98
CA TYR A 87 -8.13 24.16 -6.19
C TYR A 87 -7.52 25.56 -6.26
N SER A 88 -7.57 26.36 -5.19
CA SER A 88 -6.85 27.64 -5.13
C SER A 88 -5.35 27.46 -4.88
N LEU A 89 -4.54 28.44 -5.29
CA LEU A 89 -3.10 28.44 -5.01
C LEU A 89 -2.81 28.44 -3.50
N LEU A 90 -3.68 29.10 -2.71
CA LEU A 90 -3.61 29.10 -1.26
C LEU A 90 -3.86 27.71 -0.66
N PHE A 91 -4.83 26.97 -1.20
CA PHE A 91 -5.10 25.58 -0.82
C PHE A 91 -3.87 24.71 -1.02
N TYR A 92 -3.23 24.76 -2.20
CA TYR A 92 -2.02 23.98 -2.48
C TYR A 92 -0.85 24.37 -1.60
N LEU A 93 -0.68 25.67 -1.32
CA LEU A 93 0.38 26.16 -0.43
C LEU A 93 0.22 25.59 0.98
N ILE A 94 -0.99 25.68 1.56
CA ILE A 94 -1.26 25.15 2.90
C ILE A 94 -1.13 23.63 2.92
N LEU A 95 -1.61 22.95 1.87
CA LEU A 95 -1.51 21.50 1.73
C LEU A 95 -0.05 21.02 1.75
N CYS A 96 0.84 21.75 1.08
CA CYS A 96 2.29 21.50 1.10
C CYS A 96 2.93 21.83 2.46
N ILE A 97 2.55 22.92 3.12
CA ILE A 97 3.07 23.25 4.46
C ILE A 97 2.68 22.16 5.47
N LEU A 98 1.44 21.66 5.40
CA LEU A 98 0.96 20.58 6.25
C LEU A 98 1.66 19.24 6.01
N LEU A 99 2.39 19.05 4.90
CA LEU A 99 3.22 17.85 4.74
C LEU A 99 4.36 17.79 5.76
N ILE A 100 4.87 18.92 6.24
CA ILE A 100 5.97 18.96 7.21
C ILE A 100 5.60 18.19 8.49
N PRO A 101 4.48 18.51 9.20
CA PRO A 101 4.06 17.73 10.35
C PRO A 101 3.67 16.29 9.98
N VAL A 102 3.08 16.05 8.81
CA VAL A 102 2.70 14.70 8.34
C VAL A 102 3.92 13.79 8.18
N ILE A 103 5.05 14.33 7.73
CA ILE A 103 6.33 13.61 7.62
C ILE A 103 6.91 13.34 9.01
N TYR A 104 6.82 14.33 9.91
CA TYR A 104 7.46 14.25 11.22
C TYR A 104 6.79 13.26 12.19
N ILE A 105 5.46 13.13 12.13
CA ILE A 105 4.68 12.21 12.99
C ILE A 105 5.18 10.75 12.92
N PRO A 106 5.22 10.07 11.75
CA PRO A 106 5.65 8.68 11.66
C PRO A 106 7.11 8.48 12.09
N VAL A 107 7.99 9.42 11.77
CA VAL A 107 9.39 9.39 12.21
C VAL A 107 9.50 9.44 13.73
N LYS A 108 8.76 10.35 14.38
CA LYS A 108 8.76 10.48 15.85
C LYS A 108 8.15 9.26 16.56
N LEU A 109 7.20 8.58 15.92
CA LEU A 109 6.59 7.35 16.43
C LEU A 109 7.47 6.09 16.22
N GLY A 110 8.65 6.23 15.62
CA GLY A 110 9.57 5.12 15.36
C GLY A 110 9.24 4.33 14.09
N TRP A 111 8.44 4.88 13.17
CA TRP A 111 8.05 4.24 11.92
C TRP A 111 8.51 5.04 10.68
N PRO A 112 9.82 5.30 10.52
CA PRO A 112 10.33 6.10 9.41
C PRO A 112 9.97 5.51 8.03
N ASP A 113 9.90 4.18 7.91
CA ASP A 113 9.54 3.50 6.66
C ASP A 113 8.09 3.74 6.21
N ALA A 114 7.20 4.09 7.16
CA ALA A 114 5.80 4.40 6.88
C ALA A 114 5.59 5.83 6.36
N THR A 115 6.61 6.68 6.44
CA THR A 115 6.52 8.11 6.12
C THR A 115 6.06 8.37 4.71
N ALA A 116 6.68 7.71 3.72
CA ALA A 116 6.33 7.91 2.31
C ALA A 116 4.86 7.54 2.03
N LEU A 117 4.40 6.42 2.58
CA LEU A 117 3.02 5.98 2.43
C LEU A 117 2.04 6.91 3.17
N THR A 118 2.42 7.40 4.35
CA THR A 118 1.64 8.39 5.12
C THR A 118 1.38 9.63 4.28
N CYS A 119 2.42 10.18 3.64
CA CYS A 119 2.30 11.34 2.76
C CYS A 119 1.40 11.06 1.55
N VAL A 120 1.58 9.91 0.89
CA VAL A 120 0.75 9.53 -0.27
C VAL A 120 -0.72 9.43 0.14
N VAL A 121 -1.02 8.75 1.24
CA VAL A 121 -2.41 8.56 1.70
C VAL A 121 -3.03 9.89 2.12
N TYR A 122 -2.28 10.74 2.84
CA TYR A 122 -2.67 12.11 3.17
C TYR A 122 -3.11 12.88 1.92
N LEU A 123 -2.25 12.91 0.89
CA LEU A 123 -2.52 13.61 -0.36
C LEU A 123 -3.77 13.06 -1.05
N VAL A 124 -3.93 11.74 -1.10
CA VAL A 124 -5.09 11.15 -1.77
C VAL A 124 -6.39 11.38 -1.00
N VAL A 125 -6.37 11.39 0.34
CA VAL A 125 -7.57 11.69 1.14
C VAL A 125 -7.98 13.15 0.98
N VAL A 126 -7.01 14.06 1.02
CA VAL A 126 -7.29 15.49 0.82
C VAL A 126 -7.71 15.72 -0.63
N MET A 127 -6.82 15.52 -1.61
CA MET A 127 -7.10 15.84 -3.01
C MET A 127 -8.22 14.99 -3.65
N GLY A 128 -8.48 13.78 -3.13
CA GLY A 128 -9.53 12.90 -3.63
C GLY A 128 -10.92 13.26 -3.15
N TYR A 129 -11.08 14.26 -2.28
CA TYR A 129 -12.38 14.68 -1.76
C TYR A 129 -13.26 15.31 -2.83
N THR A 130 -14.33 14.61 -3.20
CA THR A 130 -15.34 15.07 -4.17
C THR A 130 -16.56 15.72 -3.50
N GLY A 131 -16.68 15.62 -2.17
CA GLY A 131 -17.86 16.09 -1.43
C GLY A 131 -19.03 15.11 -1.37
N GLU A 132 -18.96 13.98 -2.09
CA GLU A 132 -20.02 12.96 -2.10
C GLU A 132 -20.01 12.06 -0.86
N ILE A 133 -18.81 11.82 -0.30
CA ILE A 133 -18.60 11.04 0.92
C ILE A 133 -17.86 11.87 1.96
N THR A 134 -18.11 11.59 3.24
CA THR A 134 -17.40 12.31 4.30
C THR A 134 -15.90 11.98 4.29
N PRO A 135 -15.03 12.91 4.73
CA PRO A 135 -13.59 12.66 4.87
C PRO A 135 -13.28 11.37 5.65
N VAL A 136 -14.04 11.15 6.72
CA VAL A 136 -13.89 9.99 7.60
C VAL A 136 -14.25 8.70 6.85
N GLN A 137 -15.35 8.67 6.10
CA GLN A 137 -15.72 7.52 5.29
C GLN A 137 -14.63 7.20 4.26
N MET A 138 -14.11 8.21 3.58
CA MET A 138 -13.02 8.01 2.62
C MET A 138 -11.79 7.40 3.28
N ALA A 139 -11.36 7.91 4.44
CA ALA A 139 -10.23 7.34 5.16
C ALA A 139 -10.50 5.90 5.62
N VAL A 140 -11.71 5.61 6.11
CA VAL A 140 -12.10 4.26 6.55
C VAL A 140 -12.07 3.27 5.38
N GLU A 141 -12.63 3.63 4.23
CA GLU A 141 -12.59 2.77 3.03
C GLU A 141 -11.16 2.44 2.62
N ARG A 142 -10.26 3.44 2.63
CA ARG A 142 -8.83 3.25 2.34
C ARG A 142 -8.14 2.34 3.34
N THR A 143 -8.44 2.48 4.63
CA THR A 143 -7.90 1.60 5.68
C THR A 143 -8.42 0.17 5.52
N VAL A 144 -9.72 -0.02 5.32
CA VAL A 144 -10.34 -1.34 5.15
C VAL A 144 -9.77 -2.06 3.93
N ASP A 145 -9.65 -1.38 2.80
CA ASP A 145 -9.07 -1.99 1.59
C ASP A 145 -7.61 -2.40 1.78
N THR A 146 -6.82 -1.56 2.45
CA THR A 146 -5.43 -1.89 2.75
C THR A 146 -5.35 -3.10 3.68
N LEU A 147 -6.18 -3.14 4.72
CA LEU A 147 -6.24 -4.26 5.65
C LEU A 147 -6.64 -5.56 4.95
N LEU A 148 -7.64 -5.53 4.07
CA LEU A 148 -8.05 -6.72 3.31
C LEU A 148 -6.92 -7.24 2.43
N GLY A 149 -6.21 -6.36 1.70
CA GLY A 149 -5.07 -6.78 0.91
C GLY A 149 -3.92 -7.35 1.74
N VAL A 150 -3.64 -6.77 2.92
CA VAL A 150 -2.62 -7.26 3.85
C VAL A 150 -3.00 -8.62 4.44
N ILE A 151 -4.24 -8.77 4.91
CA ILE A 151 -4.78 -10.00 5.51
C ILE A 151 -4.75 -11.15 4.52
N VAL A 152 -4.95 -10.88 3.21
CA VAL A 152 -4.83 -11.91 2.18
C VAL A 152 -3.37 -12.23 1.87
N ALA A 153 -2.51 -11.21 1.74
CA ALA A 153 -1.13 -11.39 1.31
C ALA A 153 -0.22 -12.06 2.34
N VAL A 154 -0.35 -11.71 3.63
CA VAL A 154 0.56 -12.19 4.68
C VAL A 154 0.45 -13.71 4.90
N PRO A 155 -0.74 -14.30 5.14
CA PRO A 155 -0.90 -15.74 5.30
C PRO A 155 -0.47 -16.50 4.04
N LEU A 156 -0.82 -15.96 2.87
CA LEU A 156 -0.48 -16.59 1.60
C LEU A 156 1.04 -16.67 1.39
N ASN A 157 1.78 -15.60 1.75
CA ASN A 157 3.23 -15.67 1.69
C ASN A 157 3.86 -16.56 2.77
N MET A 158 3.22 -16.67 3.95
CA MET A 158 3.67 -17.55 5.03
C MET A 158 3.48 -19.04 4.72
N ILE A 159 2.35 -19.42 4.11
CA ILE A 159 1.95 -20.80 3.82
C ILE A 159 2.71 -21.35 2.60
N LEU A 160 2.84 -20.57 1.53
CA LEU A 160 3.52 -21.06 0.32
C LEU A 160 5.04 -21.16 0.54
N PRO A 161 5.68 -22.25 0.10
CA PRO A 161 7.11 -22.50 0.36
C PRO A 161 7.99 -21.37 -0.17
N HIS A 162 9.08 -21.10 0.54
CA HIS A 162 10.20 -20.36 -0.02
C HIS A 162 10.94 -21.28 -0.99
N ARG A 163 11.46 -20.75 -2.10
CA ARG A 163 12.59 -21.44 -2.73
C ARG A 163 13.72 -21.39 -1.70
N ILE A 164 14.04 -22.54 -1.12
CA ILE A 164 15.37 -22.79 -0.61
C ILE A 164 16.29 -22.58 -1.82
N LYS A 165 17.22 -21.63 -1.71
CA LYS A 165 18.30 -21.50 -2.68
C LYS A 165 19.03 -22.84 -2.60
N SER A 166 18.85 -23.71 -3.59
CA SER A 166 19.67 -24.90 -3.68
C SER A 166 21.08 -24.41 -3.97
N ASP A 167 21.92 -24.38 -2.95
CA ASP A 167 23.37 -24.38 -3.12
C ASP A 167 23.71 -25.67 -3.89
N THR A 168 23.72 -25.57 -5.20
CA THR A 168 24.14 -26.65 -6.10
C THR A 168 24.73 -25.98 -7.33
N ASP A 169 25.79 -25.19 -7.11
CA ASP A 169 26.67 -24.71 -8.18
C ASP A 169 28.10 -24.47 -7.66
N THR A 170 28.59 -25.31 -6.74
CA THR A 170 30.02 -25.28 -6.34
C THR A 170 30.62 -26.66 -6.15
N THR A 171 30.06 -27.68 -6.80
CA THR A 171 30.70 -29.00 -6.92
C THR A 171 30.55 -29.54 -8.33
N VAL A 172 31.10 -28.84 -9.33
CA VAL A 172 31.63 -29.51 -10.53
C VAL A 172 32.84 -28.72 -11.03
N GLU A 173 33.99 -29.38 -10.92
CA GLU A 173 35.34 -29.11 -11.50
C GLU A 173 36.16 -27.91 -11.00
#